data_AF-A0A954DXZ3-F1
#
_entry.id   AF-A0A954DXZ3-F1
#
_cell.length_a   1.000
_cell.length_b   1.000
_cell.length_c   1.000
_cell.angle_alpha   90.00
_cell.angle_beta   90.00
_cell.angle_gamma   90.00
#
_symmetry.space_group_name_H-M   'P 1'
#
loop_
_entity.id
_entity.type
_entity.pdbx_description
1 polymer ?
#
loop_
_entity_poly.entity_id
_entity_poly.type
_entity_poly.pdbx_seq_one_letter_code
_entity_poly.pdbx_strand_id
1 'polypeptide(L)'
;MLRSLILLFAGLFLTACGSTGTSEYSKSDITGIPMTIKLIDYRSGLTVGLVNDSHSDRVTEYSEERHDAGIKIASDEIVATTIEYVQDQGYEKYALRGLAPLRSTTYSKCLEIDDPQGVRYMAITDNSSDDEKLVMQNSLIQLMSVYNMVYGAQRVSNPSGADLFYDNRDKLHQNNSGKQYR
;
A
#
# COMPACT_ATOMS: atom_id res chain seq x y z
N MET A 1 24.80 67.90 -22.53
CA MET A 1 25.68 66.90 -21.87
C MET A 1 24.81 65.97 -21.03
N LEU A 2 25.19 64.69 -20.89
CA LEU A 2 24.44 63.47 -20.44
C LEU A 2 23.55 62.88 -21.57
N ARG A 3 23.97 61.91 -22.42
CA ARG A 3 24.56 60.55 -22.25
C ARG A 3 23.68 59.66 -21.35
N SER A 4 22.72 58.91 -21.89
CA SER A 4 22.85 57.58 -22.55
C SER A 4 23.47 56.51 -21.65
N LEU A 5 22.64 55.65 -21.06
CA LEU A 5 23.01 54.27 -20.69
C LEU A 5 21.75 53.38 -20.61
N ILE A 6 21.26 52.99 -21.78
CA ILE A 6 20.47 51.77 -22.01
C ILE A 6 21.52 50.67 -22.24
N LEU A 7 21.47 49.53 -21.55
CA LEU A 7 21.85 48.20 -22.08
C LEU A 7 21.79 47.11 -20.98
N LEU A 8 21.04 46.05 -21.30
CA LEU A 8 21.29 44.65 -20.95
C LEU A 8 21.21 44.23 -19.47
N PHE A 9 19.98 44.09 -18.97
CA PHE A 9 19.66 43.09 -17.93
C PHE A 9 18.86 41.94 -18.57
N ALA A 10 19.43 41.30 -19.58
CA ALA A 10 19.01 39.99 -20.08
C ALA A 10 19.69 38.91 -19.21
N GLY A 11 19.33 38.88 -17.93
CA GLY A 11 19.81 37.89 -16.98
C GLY A 11 19.03 36.60 -17.16
N LEU A 12 19.72 35.60 -17.72
CA LEU A 12 19.39 34.18 -17.77
C LEU A 12 18.25 33.74 -16.83
N PHE A 13 17.03 33.62 -17.38
CA PHE A 13 16.12 32.60 -16.89
C PHE A 13 16.69 31.26 -17.34
N LEU A 14 17.54 30.68 -16.49
CA LEU A 14 17.88 29.27 -16.53
C LEU A 14 16.56 28.50 -16.43
N THR A 15 16.03 28.11 -17.58
CA THR A 15 15.04 27.05 -17.73
C THR A 15 15.68 25.80 -17.14
N ALA A 16 15.48 25.61 -15.84
CA ALA A 16 15.74 24.33 -15.21
C ALA A 16 14.89 23.31 -15.97
N CYS A 17 15.56 22.39 -16.66
CA CYS A 17 14.96 21.16 -17.17
C CYS A 17 14.25 20.48 -16.00
N GLY A 18 12.93 20.69 -15.89
CA GLY A 18 12.06 19.78 -15.21
C GLY A 18 12.10 18.48 -16.00
N SER A 19 13.02 17.59 -15.64
CA SER A 19 12.95 16.20 -16.06
C SER A 19 11.72 15.61 -15.39
N THR A 20 10.56 15.74 -16.04
CA THR A 20 9.43 14.83 -15.86
C THR A 20 9.88 13.48 -16.39
N GLY A 21 10.73 12.80 -15.62
CA GLY A 21 10.96 11.39 -15.77
C GLY A 21 9.74 10.70 -15.20
N THR A 22 8.68 10.58 -16.01
CA THR A 22 7.74 9.48 -15.86
C THR A 22 8.56 8.23 -16.14
N SER A 23 9.11 7.62 -15.09
CA SER A 23 9.77 6.33 -15.22
C SER A 23 8.67 5.31 -15.49
N GLU A 24 8.32 5.17 -16.75
CA GLU A 24 7.54 4.04 -17.24
C GLU A 24 8.38 2.78 -16.96
N TYR A 25 7.88 1.92 -16.09
CA TYR A 25 8.45 0.60 -15.92
C TYR A 25 8.17 -0.19 -17.20
N SER A 26 9.18 -0.41 -18.03
CA SER A 26 9.04 -1.36 -19.13
C SER A 26 8.67 -2.72 -18.52
N LYS A 27 7.60 -3.35 -19.03
CA LYS A 27 7.11 -4.64 -18.54
C LYS A 27 8.18 -5.75 -18.49
N SER A 28 9.25 -5.62 -19.28
CA SER A 28 10.41 -6.52 -19.26
C SER A 28 11.30 -6.39 -18.03
N ASP A 29 11.20 -5.28 -17.30
CA ASP A 29 12.15 -4.87 -16.26
C ASP A 29 11.56 -5.01 -14.85
N ILE A 30 10.30 -5.43 -14.74
CA ILE A 30 9.55 -5.47 -13.47
C ILE A 30 9.93 -6.66 -12.59
N THR A 31 10.31 -7.80 -13.18
CA THR A 31 10.64 -9.02 -12.44
C THR A 31 12.00 -8.90 -11.76
N GLY A 32 12.11 -9.31 -10.49
CA GLY A 32 13.37 -9.30 -9.74
C GLY A 32 13.62 -8.02 -8.94
N ILE A 33 12.73 -7.02 -9.02
CA ILE A 33 12.88 -5.74 -8.34
C ILE A 33 12.03 -5.74 -7.06
N PRO A 34 12.58 -5.56 -5.86
CA PRO A 34 11.80 -5.50 -4.64
C PRO A 34 10.91 -4.24 -4.60
N MET A 35 9.62 -4.41 -4.33
CA MET A 35 8.63 -3.35 -4.27
C MET A 35 7.61 -3.59 -3.15
N THR A 36 7.10 -2.51 -2.58
CA THR A 36 6.07 -2.55 -1.54
C THR A 36 5.09 -1.39 -1.69
N ILE A 37 3.81 -1.65 -1.40
CA ILE A 37 2.80 -0.61 -1.22
C ILE A 37 1.99 -0.89 0.05
N LYS A 38 1.92 0.08 0.96
CA LYS A 38 1.33 -0.09 2.30
C LYS A 38 0.40 1.06 2.66
N LEU A 39 -0.80 0.73 3.10
CA LEU A 39 -1.71 1.61 3.80
C LEU A 39 -1.48 1.50 5.31
N ILE A 40 -1.31 2.65 5.96
CA ILE A 40 -1.30 2.80 7.41
C ILE A 40 -2.48 3.67 7.81
N ASP A 41 -3.44 3.13 8.56
CA ASP A 41 -4.55 3.86 9.16
C ASP A 41 -4.22 4.14 10.63
N TYR A 42 -3.80 5.37 10.94
CA TYR A 42 -3.35 5.74 12.28
C TYR A 42 -4.50 5.80 13.30
N ARG A 43 -5.76 5.89 12.85
CA ARG A 43 -6.92 5.93 13.75
C ARG A 43 -7.24 4.55 14.30
N SER A 44 -7.18 3.53 13.45
CA SER A 44 -7.45 2.14 13.82
C SER A 44 -6.19 1.37 14.24
N GLY A 45 -5.00 1.86 13.88
CA GLY A 45 -3.75 1.11 14.00
C GLY A 45 -3.60 0.02 12.95
N LEU A 46 -4.52 -0.05 11.97
CA LEU A 46 -4.48 -1.04 10.90
C LEU A 46 -3.35 -0.70 9.92
N THR A 47 -2.53 -1.70 9.61
CA THR A 47 -1.61 -1.67 8.47
C THR A 47 -2.02 -2.76 7.50
N VAL A 48 -2.19 -2.41 6.23
CA VAL A 48 -2.38 -3.39 5.16
C VAL A 48 -1.48 -3.08 3.99
N GLY A 49 -0.98 -4.09 3.29
CA GLY A 49 -0.06 -3.84 2.20
C GLY A 49 0.20 -5.04 1.31
N LEU A 50 0.77 -4.74 0.16
CA LEU A 50 1.26 -5.71 -0.80
C LEU A 50 2.78 -5.58 -0.88
N VAL A 51 3.43 -6.73 -0.87
CA VAL A 51 4.86 -6.87 -1.13
C VAL A 51 5.01 -7.88 -2.26
N ASN A 52 6.01 -7.71 -3.13
CA ASN A 52 6.19 -8.64 -4.22
C ASN A 52 7.12 -9.82 -3.88
N ASP A 53 7.05 -10.86 -4.70
CA ASP A 53 7.85 -12.08 -4.56
C ASP A 53 9.36 -11.80 -4.55
N SER A 54 9.81 -10.78 -5.28
CA SER A 54 11.22 -10.37 -5.28
C SER A 54 11.69 -9.64 -4.01
N HIS A 55 10.76 -9.12 -3.20
CA HIS A 55 11.08 -8.55 -1.90
C HIS A 55 11.02 -9.60 -0.78
N SER A 56 9.99 -10.45 -0.78
CA SER A 56 9.76 -11.45 0.27
C SER A 56 9.40 -12.82 -0.31
N ASP A 57 10.09 -13.86 0.15
CA ASP A 57 9.74 -15.24 -0.20
C ASP A 57 8.47 -15.70 0.55
N ARG A 58 7.48 -16.18 -0.20
CA ARG A 58 6.19 -16.66 0.34
C ARG A 58 6.34 -17.80 1.33
N VAL A 59 7.27 -18.73 1.07
CA VAL A 59 7.44 -19.90 1.93
C VAL A 59 7.93 -19.45 3.29
N THR A 60 8.96 -18.61 3.30
CA THR A 60 9.50 -18.02 4.53
C THR A 60 8.43 -17.20 5.26
N GLU A 61 7.79 -16.25 4.58
CA GLU A 61 6.84 -15.31 5.17
C GLU A 61 5.62 -15.99 5.83
N TYR A 62 5.10 -17.05 5.20
CA TYR A 62 3.92 -17.75 5.69
C TYR A 62 4.23 -18.95 6.58
N SER A 63 5.51 -19.28 6.79
CA SER A 63 5.93 -20.34 7.73
C SER A 63 5.98 -19.87 9.18
N GLU A 64 6.07 -18.57 9.42
CA GLU A 64 6.18 -17.97 10.75
C GLU A 64 4.81 -17.57 11.31
N GLU A 65 4.62 -17.79 12.61
CA GLU A 65 3.44 -17.29 13.31
C GLU A 65 3.56 -15.77 13.48
N ARG A 66 2.54 -15.03 13.02
CA ARG A 66 2.52 -13.58 13.09
C ARG A 66 1.29 -13.07 13.80
N HIS A 67 1.49 -11.97 14.51
CA HIS A 67 0.42 -11.27 15.22
C HIS A 67 -0.40 -10.36 14.27
N ASP A 68 0.13 -10.07 13.09
CA ASP A 68 -0.35 -9.13 12.08
C ASP A 68 -0.35 -9.87 10.73
N ALA A 69 -1.52 -9.96 10.10
CA ALA A 69 -1.71 -10.52 8.76
C ALA A 69 -1.98 -9.42 7.71
N GLY A 70 -1.50 -8.21 7.98
CA GLY A 70 -1.75 -7.01 7.19
C GLY A 70 -0.96 -6.98 5.89
N ILE A 71 0.19 -7.65 5.81
CA ILE A 71 0.99 -7.72 4.59
C ILE A 71 0.73 -9.03 3.86
N LYS A 72 0.43 -8.92 2.56
CA LYS A 72 0.29 -10.06 1.65
C LYS A 72 1.35 -10.00 0.57
N ILE A 73 1.83 -11.18 0.17
CA ILE A 73 2.76 -11.33 -0.95
C ILE A 73 1.98 -11.58 -2.24
N ALA A 74 2.27 -10.80 -3.28
CA ALA A 74 1.75 -10.94 -4.63
C ALA A 74 2.89 -11.07 -5.66
N SER A 75 2.57 -11.36 -6.93
CA SER A 75 3.59 -11.40 -7.97
C SER A 75 4.14 -10.00 -8.27
N ASP A 76 5.36 -9.94 -8.80
CA ASP A 76 6.04 -8.70 -9.19
C ASP A 76 5.16 -7.84 -10.10
N GLU A 77 4.50 -8.46 -11.09
CA GLU A 77 3.63 -7.75 -12.03
C GLU A 77 2.40 -7.17 -11.35
N ILE A 78 1.81 -7.87 -10.38
CA ILE A 78 0.62 -7.40 -9.65
C ILE A 78 0.97 -6.18 -8.81
N VAL A 79 2.07 -6.22 -8.07
CA VAL A 79 2.49 -5.08 -7.22
C VAL A 79 2.89 -3.89 -8.09
N ALA A 80 3.67 -4.10 -9.14
CA ALA A 80 4.06 -3.04 -10.06
C ALA A 80 2.85 -2.37 -10.74
N THR A 81 1.92 -3.16 -11.27
CA THR A 81 0.69 -2.62 -11.89
C THR A 81 -0.17 -1.87 -10.87
N THR A 82 -0.17 -2.32 -9.61
CA THR A 82 -0.90 -1.62 -8.53
C THR A 82 -0.25 -0.27 -8.23
N ILE A 83 1.08 -0.21 -8.14
CA ILE A 83 1.83 1.03 -7.94
C ILE A 83 1.62 1.99 -9.12
N GLU A 84 1.75 1.50 -10.35
CA GLU A 84 1.51 2.27 -11.58
C GLU A 84 0.12 2.91 -11.58
N TYR A 85 -0.93 2.11 -11.31
CA TYR A 85 -2.29 2.63 -11.22
C TYR A 85 -2.43 3.71 -10.14
N VAL A 86 -1.81 3.52 -8.97
CA VAL A 86 -1.82 4.51 -7.88
C VAL A 86 -1.12 5.80 -8.30
N GLN A 87 -0.01 5.70 -9.03
CA GLN A 87 0.69 6.85 -9.60
C GLN A 87 -0.17 7.60 -10.61
N ASP A 88 -0.89 6.88 -11.49
CA ASP A 88 -1.82 7.44 -12.46
C ASP A 88 -3.00 8.18 -11.81
N GLN A 89 -3.38 7.83 -10.58
CA GLN A 89 -4.38 8.59 -9.82
C GLN A 89 -3.86 9.94 -9.31
N GLY A 90 -2.58 10.26 -9.52
CA GLY A 90 -1.98 11.53 -9.08
C GLY A 90 -1.28 11.46 -7.73
N TYR A 91 -0.94 10.26 -7.25
CA TYR A 91 -0.22 10.05 -5.98
C TYR A 91 1.03 10.94 -5.85
N GLU A 92 1.86 10.99 -6.91
CA GLU A 92 3.13 11.72 -6.90
C GLU A 92 2.99 13.23 -6.65
N LYS A 93 1.81 13.81 -6.95
CA LYS A 93 1.52 15.23 -6.69
C LYS A 93 1.53 15.56 -5.20
N TYR A 94 1.21 14.59 -4.35
CA TYR A 94 1.03 14.75 -2.90
C TYR A 94 2.01 13.91 -2.09
N ALA A 95 2.87 13.14 -2.74
CA ALA A 95 3.84 12.28 -2.08
C ALA A 95 5.00 13.09 -1.48
N LEU A 96 5.38 12.71 -0.27
CA LEU A 96 6.57 13.17 0.43
C LEU A 96 7.63 12.08 0.38
N ARG A 97 8.90 12.45 0.20
CA ARG A 97 10.01 11.48 0.21
C ARG A 97 10.29 10.97 1.62
N GLY A 98 10.72 9.71 1.70
CA GLY A 98 11.06 9.02 2.94
C GLY A 98 9.99 8.05 3.42
N LEU A 99 10.22 7.48 4.60
CA LEU A 99 9.28 6.56 5.25
C LEU A 99 8.11 7.33 5.86
N ALA A 100 6.92 6.71 5.80
CA ALA A 100 5.77 7.12 6.57
C ALA A 100 6.11 7.06 8.08
N PRO A 101 5.64 8.01 8.88
CA PRO A 101 5.84 7.95 10.33
C PRO A 101 5.25 6.66 10.91
N LEU A 102 5.96 6.01 11.84
CA LEU A 102 5.42 4.81 12.49
C LEU A 102 4.13 5.11 13.28
N ARG A 103 4.01 6.34 13.79
CA ARG A 103 2.84 6.84 14.52
C ARG A 103 2.59 8.29 14.13
N SER A 104 1.33 8.69 14.07
CA SER A 104 0.95 10.08 13.83
C SER A 104 -0.34 10.41 14.56
N THR A 105 -0.38 11.60 15.19
CA THR A 105 -1.62 12.20 15.70
C THR A 105 -2.22 13.19 14.70
N THR A 106 -1.48 13.53 13.63
CA THR A 106 -1.86 14.52 12.63
C THR A 106 -2.45 13.86 11.39
N TYR A 107 -1.88 12.73 10.97
CA TYR A 107 -2.32 11.98 9.80
C TYR A 107 -3.42 11.01 10.19
N SER A 108 -4.49 10.98 9.40
CA SER A 108 -5.54 9.98 9.53
C SER A 108 -5.13 8.67 8.85
N LYS A 109 -4.58 8.76 7.64
CA LYS A 109 -4.10 7.64 6.83
C LYS A 109 -2.86 8.02 6.06
N CYS A 110 -2.09 7.03 5.68
CA CYS A 110 -0.90 7.17 4.87
C CYS A 110 -0.77 6.01 3.88
N LEU A 111 -0.35 6.29 2.65
CA LEU A 111 -0.03 5.32 1.62
C LEU A 111 1.45 5.44 1.28
N GLU A 112 2.24 4.44 1.67
CA GLU A 112 3.68 4.36 1.43
C GLU A 112 3.97 3.45 0.24
N ILE A 113 4.88 3.89 -0.64
CA ILE A 113 5.42 3.12 -1.76
C ILE A 113 6.93 3.05 -1.59
N ASP A 114 7.47 1.83 -1.67
CA ASP A 114 8.89 1.54 -1.76
C ASP A 114 9.14 0.82 -3.09
N ASP A 115 9.93 1.43 -3.97
CA ASP A 115 10.25 0.95 -5.30
C ASP A 115 11.65 1.49 -5.72
N PRO A 116 12.16 1.21 -6.93
CA PRO A 116 13.46 1.71 -7.38
C PRO A 116 13.65 3.23 -7.36
N GLN A 117 12.57 4.01 -7.37
CA GLN A 117 12.64 5.47 -7.28
C GLN A 117 12.84 5.95 -5.84
N GLY A 118 12.74 5.03 -4.88
CA GLY A 118 12.93 5.23 -3.46
C GLY A 118 11.62 5.36 -2.69
N VAL A 119 11.75 5.28 -1.37
CA VAL A 119 10.61 5.33 -0.46
C VAL A 119 9.96 6.71 -0.47
N ARG A 120 8.63 6.71 -0.59
CA ARG A 120 7.79 7.90 -0.50
C ARG A 120 6.44 7.56 0.09
N TYR A 121 5.76 8.56 0.62
CA TYR A 121 4.44 8.39 1.20
C TYR A 121 3.53 9.58 0.92
N MET A 122 2.24 9.31 0.71
CA MET A 122 1.18 10.31 0.71
C MET A 122 0.39 10.16 2.01
N ALA A 123 0.12 11.25 2.73
CA ALA A 123 -0.65 11.21 3.97
C ALA A 123 -1.76 12.25 3.96
N ILE A 124 -2.93 11.88 4.50
CA ILE A 124 -4.09 12.77 4.59
C ILE A 124 -4.33 13.20 6.04
N THR A 125 -4.54 14.50 6.22
CA THR A 125 -4.95 15.15 7.48
C THR A 125 -6.42 15.57 7.41
N ASP A 126 -6.97 16.06 8.53
CA ASP A 126 -8.33 16.64 8.52
C ASP A 126 -8.43 17.87 7.61
N ASN A 127 -7.32 18.60 7.45
CA ASN A 127 -7.21 19.82 6.65
C ASN A 127 -6.79 19.57 5.18
N SER A 128 -6.57 18.31 4.78
CA SER A 128 -6.23 17.97 3.40
C SER A 128 -7.32 18.41 2.43
N SER A 129 -6.92 18.81 1.22
CA SER A 129 -7.86 19.29 0.19
C SER A 129 -8.77 18.17 -0.32
N ASP A 130 -9.89 18.51 -0.93
CA ASP A 130 -10.82 17.51 -1.49
C ASP A 130 -10.15 16.71 -2.63
N ASP A 131 -9.28 17.33 -3.43
CA ASP A 131 -8.52 16.66 -4.48
C ASP A 131 -7.54 15.63 -3.90
N GLU A 132 -6.78 16.01 -2.87
CA GLU A 132 -5.86 15.12 -2.16
C GLU A 132 -6.59 13.93 -1.51
N LYS A 133 -7.75 14.18 -0.90
CA LYS A 133 -8.60 13.14 -0.33
C LYS A 133 -9.14 12.19 -1.40
N LEU A 134 -9.52 12.71 -2.57
CA LEU A 134 -10.00 11.91 -3.70
C LEU A 134 -8.89 11.03 -4.28
N VAL A 135 -7.69 11.58 -4.49
CA VAL A 135 -6.52 10.80 -4.94
C VAL A 135 -6.26 9.65 -3.98
N MET A 136 -6.16 9.94 -2.68
CA MET A 136 -5.96 8.90 -1.67
C MET A 136 -7.08 7.85 -1.73
N GLN A 137 -8.35 8.27 -1.76
CA GLN A 137 -9.49 7.35 -1.80
C GLN A 137 -9.41 6.40 -3.01
N ASN A 138 -9.12 6.92 -4.20
CA ASN A 138 -8.99 6.10 -5.41
C ASN A 138 -7.83 5.12 -5.31
N SER A 139 -6.67 5.58 -4.81
CA SER A 139 -5.51 4.72 -4.57
C SER A 139 -5.82 3.61 -3.56
N LEU A 140 -6.56 3.91 -2.49
CA LEU A 140 -6.98 2.91 -1.51
C LEU A 140 -7.98 1.90 -2.07
N ILE A 141 -8.95 2.33 -2.88
CA ILE A 141 -9.89 1.41 -3.53
C ILE A 141 -9.12 0.38 -4.37
N GLN A 142 -8.15 0.82 -5.15
CA GLN A 142 -7.33 -0.09 -5.96
C GLN A 142 -6.50 -1.03 -5.09
N LEU A 143 -5.76 -0.49 -4.11
CA LEU A 143 -4.95 -1.31 -3.21
C LEU A 143 -5.81 -2.37 -2.50
N MET A 144 -6.95 -1.98 -1.94
CA MET A 144 -7.86 -2.89 -1.24
C MET A 144 -8.48 -3.93 -2.17
N SER A 145 -8.80 -3.56 -3.42
CA SER A 145 -9.29 -4.49 -4.43
C SER A 145 -8.28 -5.61 -4.67
N VAL A 146 -7.03 -5.24 -4.97
CA VAL A 146 -5.94 -6.21 -5.20
C VAL A 146 -5.63 -7.00 -3.94
N TYR A 147 -5.52 -6.33 -2.80
CA TYR A 147 -5.29 -6.97 -1.51
C TYR A 147 -6.31 -8.05 -1.18
N ASN A 148 -7.59 -7.82 -1.49
CA ASN A 148 -8.66 -8.80 -1.26
C ASN A 148 -8.64 -9.96 -2.26
N MET A 149 -8.10 -9.76 -3.48
CA MET A 149 -7.93 -10.83 -4.48
C MET A 149 -6.70 -11.72 -4.19
N VAL A 150 -5.67 -11.17 -3.56
CA VAL A 150 -4.46 -11.91 -3.22
C VAL A 150 -4.74 -12.87 -2.05
N TYR A 151 -4.47 -14.15 -2.28
CA TYR A 151 -4.65 -15.18 -1.26
C TYR A 151 -3.64 -15.01 -0.12
N GLY A 152 -4.14 -14.90 1.11
CA GLY A 152 -3.32 -14.93 2.32
C GLY A 152 -3.31 -16.33 2.91
N ALA A 153 -2.20 -17.07 2.75
CA ALA A 153 -2.05 -18.44 3.25
C ALA A 153 -1.58 -18.50 4.71
N GLN A 154 -1.84 -17.47 5.50
CA GLN A 154 -1.28 -17.37 6.85
C GLN A 154 -2.09 -18.17 7.87
N ARG A 155 -1.36 -18.90 8.71
CA ARG A 155 -1.91 -19.47 9.94
C ARG A 155 -2.04 -18.37 10.98
N VAL A 156 -3.24 -17.82 11.14
CA VAL A 156 -3.52 -16.87 12.21
C VAL A 156 -3.82 -17.64 13.50
N SER A 157 -3.06 -17.36 14.56
CA SER A 157 -3.33 -17.87 15.90
C SER A 157 -4.61 -17.24 16.42
N ASN A 158 -5.72 -17.96 16.32
CA ASN A 158 -7.00 -17.54 16.86
C ASN A 158 -7.47 -18.57 17.91
N PRO A 159 -7.06 -18.41 19.19
CA PRO A 159 -7.42 -19.33 20.25
C PRO A 159 -8.95 -19.49 20.38
N SER A 160 -9.69 -18.40 20.24
CA SER A 160 -11.17 -18.39 20.23
C SER A 160 -11.81 -19.05 18.99
N GLY A 161 -11.06 -19.17 17.89
CA GLY A 161 -11.53 -19.82 16.67
C GLY A 161 -11.48 -21.34 16.74
N ALA A 162 -10.59 -21.92 17.55
CA ALA A 162 -10.52 -23.35 17.76
C ALA A 162 -11.83 -23.89 18.35
N ASP A 163 -12.39 -23.18 19.33
CA ASP A 163 -13.63 -23.56 20.00
C ASP A 163 -14.84 -23.64 19.04
N LEU A 164 -14.87 -22.88 17.94
CA LEU A 164 -15.95 -22.98 16.93
C LEU A 164 -16.01 -24.34 16.23
N PHE A 165 -14.87 -25.02 16.09
CA PHE A 165 -14.79 -26.34 15.46
C PHE A 165 -15.04 -27.47 16.46
N TYR A 166 -14.71 -27.27 17.74
CA TYR A 166 -14.92 -28.27 18.78
C TYR A 166 -16.33 -28.20 19.40
N ASP A 167 -16.87 -27.01 19.64
CA ASP A 167 -18.16 -26.80 20.33
C ASP A 167 -19.38 -27.23 19.48
N ASN A 168 -19.24 -27.27 18.14
CA ASN A 168 -20.27 -27.81 17.26
C ASN A 168 -20.24 -29.34 17.10
N ARG A 169 -19.11 -29.98 17.43
CA ARG A 169 -18.99 -31.45 17.32
C ARG A 169 -19.85 -32.14 18.37
N ASP A 170 -19.84 -31.62 19.59
CA ASP A 170 -20.59 -32.21 20.71
C ASP A 170 -22.11 -31.98 20.58
N LYS A 171 -22.53 -30.85 19.99
CA LYS A 171 -23.94 -30.55 19.69
C LYS A 171 -24.52 -31.46 18.60
N LEU A 172 -23.71 -31.86 17.62
CA LEU A 172 -24.13 -32.79 16.56
C LEU A 172 -24.32 -34.23 17.06
N HIS A 173 -23.52 -34.66 18.04
CA HIS A 173 -23.69 -36.00 18.63
C HIS A 173 -24.92 -36.09 19.54
N GLN A 174 -25.30 -35.01 20.23
CA GLN A 174 -26.50 -35.00 21.08
C GLN A 174 -27.82 -35.00 20.29
N ASN A 175 -27.86 -34.38 19.11
CA ASN A 175 -29.07 -34.36 18.28
C ASN A 175 -29.36 -35.66 17.52
N ASN A 176 -28.36 -36.53 17.32
CA ASN A 176 -28.53 -37.79 16.61
C ASN A 176 -28.87 -38.99 17.52
N SER A 177 -28.72 -38.88 18.84
CA SER A 177 -29.12 -39.93 19.79
C SER A 177 -30.63 -40.00 20.09
N GLY A 178 -31.43 -39.04 19.61
CA GLY A 178 -32.87 -38.93 19.93
C GLY A 178 -33.85 -39.44 18.86
N LYS A 179 -33.40 -39.73 17.63
CA LYS A 179 -34.27 -40.24 16.56
C LYS A 179 -34.21 -41.77 16.45
N GLN A 180 -34.73 -42.46 17.46
CA GLN A 180 -35.20 -43.83 17.24
C GLN A 180 -36.54 -43.75 16.51
N TYR A 181 -36.52 -44.10 15.22
CA TYR A 181 -37.71 -44.26 14.40
C TYR A 181 -38.62 -45.31 15.05
N ARG A 182 -39.82 -44.87 15.47
CA ARG A 182 -40.96 -45.73 15.77
C ARG A 182 -41.83 -45.87 14.55
#